data_AF-A0A526QFV6-F1
#
_entry.id   AF-A0A526QFV6-F1
#
_cell.length_a   1.000
_cell.length_b   1.000
_cell.length_c   1.000
_cell.angle_alpha   90.00
_cell.angle_beta   90.00
_cell.angle_gamma   90.00
#
_symmetry.space_group_name_H-M   'P 1'
#
loop_
_entity.id
_entity.type
_entity.pdbx_description
1 polymer ?
#
loop_
_entity_poly.entity_id
_entity_poly.type
_entity_poly.pdbx_seq_one_letter_code
_entity_poly.pdbx_strand_id
1 'polypeptide(L)' 'PPRAWQRMLSGRRLDLLDPSPLYIEIADIAHGLARVARWNGQTSGEHAFSVAQHSLLVEALFCELVPAA' A
#
# COMPACT_ATOMS: atom_id res chain seq x y z
N PRO A 1 -0.97 7.85 -26.61
CA PRO A 1 -0.84 6.47 -26.09
C PRO A 1 -1.54 6.38 -24.72
N PRO A 2 -2.03 5.20 -24.31
CA PRO A 2 -2.55 5.01 -22.95
C PRO A 2 -1.43 5.26 -21.93
N ARG A 3 -1.80 5.77 -20.75
CA ARG A 3 -0.86 6.03 -19.65
C ARG A 3 -0.29 4.70 -19.14
N ALA A 4 1.02 4.52 -19.26
CA ALA A 4 1.74 3.33 -18.82
C ALA A 4 2.50 3.52 -17.49
N TRP A 5 2.26 4.62 -16.77
CA TRP A 5 2.96 4.94 -15.52
C TRP A 5 2.04 5.56 -14.46
N GLN A 6 2.44 5.46 -13.20
CA GLN A 6 1.86 6.15 -12.05
C GLN A 6 2.84 7.19 -11.52
N ARG A 7 2.37 8.42 -11.28
CA ARG A 7 3.17 9.47 -10.64
C ARG A 7 2.90 9.48 -9.15
N MET A 8 3.97 9.48 -8.37
CA MET A 8 3.93 9.58 -6.92
C MET A 8 3.97 11.04 -6.47
N LEU A 9 3.54 11.30 -5.23
CA LEU A 9 3.57 12.67 -4.67
C LEU A 9 5.01 13.18 -4.45
N SER A 10 5.97 12.27 -4.32
CA SER A 10 7.40 12.59 -4.31
C SER A 10 7.93 13.14 -5.64
N GLY A 11 7.12 13.10 -6.71
CA GLY A 11 7.51 13.49 -8.07
C GLY A 11 8.08 12.35 -8.92
N ARG A 12 8.39 11.19 -8.31
CA ARG A 12 8.82 9.97 -9.02
C ARG A 12 7.72 9.40 -9.90
N ARG A 13 8.12 8.57 -10.87
CA ARG A 13 7.22 7.82 -11.74
C ARG A 13 7.55 6.34 -11.64
N LEU A 14 6.52 5.52 -11.49
CA LEU A 14 6.61 4.07 -11.57
C LEU A 14 5.98 3.62 -12.88
N ASP A 15 6.74 2.94 -13.73
CA ASP A 15 6.21 2.27 -14.91
C ASP A 15 5.34 1.08 -14.47
N LEU A 16 4.17 0.92 -15.09
CA LEU A 16 3.21 -0.14 -14.76
C LEU A 16 3.49 -1.45 -15.50
N LEU A 17 4.19 -1.39 -16.64
CA LEU A 17 4.50 -2.55 -17.47
C LEU A 17 5.90 -3.09 -17.18
N ASP A 18 6.84 -2.22 -16.80
CA ASP A 18 8.23 -2.58 -16.47
C ASP A 18 8.73 -1.82 -15.21
N PRO A 19 8.24 -2.19 -14.00
CA PRO A 19 8.55 -1.48 -12.78
C PRO A 19 10.02 -1.67 -12.36
N SER A 20 10.78 -0.58 -12.27
CA SER A 20 12.14 -0.61 -11.73
C SER A 20 12.16 -0.47 -10.19
N PRO A 21 12.89 -1.35 -9.46
CA PRO A 21 13.05 -1.25 -8.00
C PRO A 21 13.65 0.08 -7.53
N LEU A 22 14.46 0.75 -8.37
CA LEU A 22 15.11 2.02 -8.04
C LEU A 22 14.11 3.18 -7.86
N TYR A 23 12.87 3.01 -8.31
CA TYR A 23 11.80 4.01 -8.16
C TYR A 23 10.78 3.65 -7.08
N ILE A 24 11.02 2.59 -6.31
CA ILE A 24 10.17 2.16 -5.19
C ILE A 24 10.66 2.80 -3.90
N GLU A 25 9.76 3.52 -3.24
CA GLU A 25 10.06 4.26 -2.01
C GLU A 25 8.99 4.01 -0.98
N ILE A 26 9.41 3.70 0.24
CA ILE A 26 8.47 3.32 1.31
C ILE A 26 7.51 4.45 1.67
N ALA A 27 7.94 5.70 1.56
CA ALA A 27 7.08 6.86 1.82
C ALA A 27 5.92 6.97 0.81
N ASP A 28 6.19 6.70 -0.47
CA ASP A 28 5.17 6.72 -1.52
C ASP A 28 4.19 5.54 -1.35
N ILE A 29 4.71 4.36 -0.99
CA ILE A 29 3.89 3.18 -0.65
C ILE A 29 2.99 3.50 0.55
N ALA A 30 3.56 3.96 1.66
CA ALA A 30 2.81 4.26 2.88
C ALA A 30 1.70 5.28 2.63
N HIS A 31 1.99 6.33 1.84
CA HIS A 31 0.99 7.33 1.47
C HIS A 31 -0.19 6.74 0.71
N GLY A 32 0.08 5.86 -0.26
CA GLY A 32 -0.93 5.15 -1.04
C GLY A 32 -1.73 4.17 -0.18
N LEU A 33 -1.04 3.25 0.51
CA LEU A 33 -1.66 2.21 1.32
C LEU A 33 -2.54 2.77 2.44
N ALA A 34 -2.20 3.94 3.00
CA ALA A 34 -3.01 4.62 4.01
C ALA A 34 -4.37 5.12 3.50
N ARG A 35 -4.56 5.19 2.16
CA ARG A 35 -5.77 5.74 1.53
C ARG A 35 -6.54 4.74 0.67
N VAL A 36 -5.94 3.61 0.30
CA VAL A 36 -6.66 2.53 -0.40
C VAL A 36 -7.56 1.82 0.62
N ALA A 37 -8.87 1.99 0.46
CA ALA A 37 -9.87 1.33 1.29
C ALA A 37 -9.97 -0.17 0.93
N ARG A 38 -10.07 -1.01 1.95
CA ARG A 38 -10.45 -2.42 1.80
C ARG A 38 -11.96 -2.59 1.78
N TRP A 39 -12.42 -3.79 1.42
CA TRP A 39 -13.83 -4.19 1.45
C TRP A 39 -14.75 -3.26 0.64
N ASN A 40 -14.22 -2.60 -0.39
CA ASN A 40 -14.92 -1.57 -1.17
C ASN A 40 -15.56 -0.48 -0.28
N GLY A 41 -14.99 -0.20 0.89
CA GLY A 41 -15.52 0.77 1.86
C GLY A 41 -16.72 0.29 2.67
N GLN A 42 -17.14 -0.98 2.56
CA GLN A 42 -18.21 -1.57 3.37
C GLN A 42 -17.71 -1.93 4.78
N THR A 43 -17.18 -0.93 5.48
CA THR A 43 -16.63 -1.04 6.82
C THR A 43 -17.35 -0.08 7.76
N SER A 44 -17.54 -0.47 9.00
CA SER A 44 -18.12 0.42 10.03
C SER A 44 -17.13 1.50 10.47
N GLY A 45 -17.63 2.70 10.75
CA GLY A 45 -16.87 3.84 11.27
C GLY A 45 -16.66 4.97 10.27
N GLU A 46 -16.18 6.11 10.77
CA GLU A 46 -16.00 7.36 10.00
C GLU A 46 -14.82 7.30 9.00
N HIS A 47 -13.89 6.36 9.20
CA HIS A 47 -12.69 6.23 8.39
C HIS A 47 -12.64 4.86 7.71
N ALA A 48 -12.19 4.84 6.45
CA ALA A 48 -12.03 3.60 5.72
C ALA A 48 -10.97 2.69 6.38
N PHE A 49 -11.25 1.39 6.45
CA PHE A 49 -10.24 0.41 6.82
C PHE A 49 -9.21 0.27 5.69
N SER A 50 -8.02 0.83 5.89
CA SER A 50 -7.03 0.97 4.81
C SER A 50 -6.17 -0.28 4.62
N VAL A 51 -5.53 -0.41 3.46
CA VAL A 51 -4.53 -1.47 3.23
C VAL A 51 -3.36 -1.34 4.21
N ALA A 52 -2.95 -0.11 4.58
CA ALA A 52 -1.90 0.09 5.58
C ALA A 52 -2.29 -0.49 6.96
N GLN A 53 -3.50 -0.20 7.45
CA GLN A 53 -4.00 -0.77 8.71
C GLN A 53 -4.04 -2.30 8.66
N HIS A 54 -4.49 -2.85 7.54
CA HIS A 54 -4.49 -4.29 7.32
C HIS A 54 -3.07 -4.88 7.34
N SER A 55 -2.09 -4.26 6.70
CA SER A 55 -0.71 -4.75 6.68
C SER A 55 -0.09 -4.80 8.08
N LEU A 56 -0.35 -3.79 8.92
CA LEU A 56 0.11 -3.79 10.33
C LEU A 56 -0.56 -4.91 11.14
N LEU A 57 -1.86 -5.14 10.95
CA LEU A 57 -2.56 -6.24 11.62
C LEU A 57 -2.02 -7.60 11.18
N VAL A 58 -1.73 -7.78 9.89
CA VAL A 58 -1.13 -9.01 9.37
C VAL A 58 0.26 -9.25 9.96
N GLU A 59 1.10 -8.21 10.06
CA GLU A 59 2.43 -8.31 10.65
C GLU A 59 2.35 -8.72 12.14
N ALA A 60 1.48 -8.08 12.92
CA ALA A 60 1.27 -8.43 14.32
C ALA A 60 0.80 -9.88 14.49
N LEU A 61 -0.20 -10.31 13.72
CA LEU A 61 -0.70 -11.70 13.74
C LEU A 61 0.38 -12.69 13.29
N PHE A 62 1.19 -12.34 12.30
CA PHE A 62 2.30 -13.18 11.85
C PHE A 62 3.33 -13.39 12.96
N CYS A 63 3.72 -12.34 13.67
CA CYS A 63 4.64 -12.44 14.80
C CYS A 63 4.07 -13.30 15.95
N GLU A 64 2.76 -13.27 16.20
CA GLU A 64 2.11 -14.14 17.18
C GLU A 64 2.08 -15.61 16.74
N LEU A 65 1.78 -15.86 15.47
CA LEU A 65 1.63 -17.21 14.91
C LEU A 65 2.97 -17.89 14.61
N VAL A 66 4.00 -17.10 14.29
CA VAL A 66 5.33 -17.57 13.86
C VAL A 66 6.43 -16.84 14.66
N PRO A 67 6.53 -17.08 15.99
CA PRO A 67 7.44 -16.34 16.88
C PRO A 67 8.94 -16.59 16.63
N ALA A 68 9.30 -17.52 15.75
CA ALA A 68 10.69 -17.87 15.42
C ALA A 68 11.05 -17.58 13.94
N ALA A 69 10.26 -16.77 13.25
CA ALA A 69 10.55 -16.32 11.89
C ALA A 69 11.81 -15.44 11.79
#